data_AF-A0A8X8JYQ8-F1
#
_entry.id   AF-A0A8X8JYQ8-F1
#
_cell.length_a   1.000
_cell.length_b   1.000
_cell.length_c   1.000
_cell.angle_alpha   90.00
_cell.angle_beta   90.00
_cell.angle_gamma   90.00
#
_symmetry.space_group_name_H-M   'P 1'
#
loop_
_entity.id
_entity.type
_entity.pdbx_description
1 polymer ?
#
loop_
_entity_poly.entity_id
_entity_poly.type
_entity_poly.pdbx_seq_one_letter_code
_entity_poly.pdbx_strand_id
1 'polypeptide(L)' 'MSDKFDWSKTDSDTVVVPSVRGVAVYENERDDVVIRQEAGPLDSHDDFVIIPRSFVPALIKALQAVVEEN' A
#
# COMPACT_ATOMS: atom_id res chain seq x y z
N MET A 1 -29.39 0.82 -15.70
CA MET A 1 -28.86 2.20 -15.57
C MET A 1 -27.37 2.06 -15.27
N SER A 2 -26.48 2.62 -16.09
CA SER A 2 -25.05 2.71 -15.72
C SER A 2 -24.77 4.15 -15.33
N ASP A 3 -24.51 4.38 -14.06
CA ASP A 3 -24.03 5.68 -13.59
C ASP A 3 -22.55 5.78 -13.99
N LYS A 4 -22.26 6.48 -15.10
CA LYS A 4 -20.89 6.66 -15.58
C LYS A 4 -20.34 7.94 -14.97
N PHE A 5 -19.57 7.77 -13.90
CA PHE A 5 -18.85 8.88 -13.28
C PHE A 5 -17.84 9.48 -14.28
N ASP A 6 -17.92 10.79 -14.49
CA ASP A 6 -17.06 11.54 -15.42
C ASP A 6 -15.82 12.03 -14.67
N TRP A 7 -14.76 11.22 -14.71
CA TRP A 7 -13.46 11.52 -14.08
C TRP A 7 -12.80 12.81 -14.57
N SER A 8 -13.27 13.40 -15.67
CA SER A 8 -12.73 14.66 -16.21
C SER A 8 -13.38 15.91 -15.62
N LYS A 9 -14.43 15.77 -14.81
CA LYS A 9 -15.24 16.88 -14.26
C LYS A 9 -15.27 16.90 -12.73
N THR A 10 -14.14 16.61 -12.10
CA THR A 10 -13.99 16.71 -10.66
C THR A 10 -13.79 18.16 -10.24
N ASP A 11 -14.63 18.67 -9.34
CA ASP A 11 -14.52 20.03 -8.77
C ASP A 11 -13.25 20.16 -7.89
N SER A 12 -12.86 21.39 -7.55
CA SER A 12 -11.64 21.69 -6.77
C SER A 12 -11.56 21.00 -5.41
N ASP A 13 -12.70 20.61 -4.85
CA ASP A 13 -12.80 19.97 -3.53
C ASP A 13 -12.78 18.44 -3.63
N THR A 14 -12.68 17.89 -4.85
CA THR A 14 -12.65 16.45 -5.09
C THR A 14 -11.21 15.93 -4.97
N VAL A 15 -10.98 15.03 -4.01
CA VAL A 15 -9.71 14.32 -3.88
C VAL A 15 -9.75 13.08 -4.77
N VAL A 16 -9.00 13.10 -5.87
CA VAL A 16 -8.78 11.93 -6.73
C VAL A 16 -7.47 11.27 -6.32
N VAL A 17 -7.55 10.03 -5.87
CA VAL A 17 -6.37 9.21 -5.57
C VAL A 17 -6.12 8.28 -6.76
N PRO A 18 -4.89 8.24 -7.32
CA PRO A 18 -4.55 7.26 -8.34
C PRO A 18 -4.81 5.84 -7.85
N SER A 19 -5.19 4.95 -8.76
CA SER A 19 -5.19 3.52 -8.46
C SER A 19 -3.79 3.08 -8.05
N VAL A 20 -3.69 2.45 -6.88
CA VAL A 20 -2.45 1.88 -6.36
C VAL A 20 -2.55 0.36 -6.38
N ARG A 21 -1.41 -0.32 -6.55
CA ARG A 21 -1.32 -1.78 -6.41
C ARG A 21 -1.74 -2.17 -4.99
N GLY A 22 -2.51 -3.26 -4.84
CA GLY A 22 -2.92 -3.73 -3.53
C GLY A 22 -1.72 -4.00 -2.61
N VAL A 23 -1.83 -3.63 -1.33
CA VAL A 23 -0.80 -3.92 -0.32
C VAL A 23 -1.47 -4.69 0.82
N ALA A 24 -0.92 -5.86 1.14
CA ALA A 24 -1.35 -6.69 2.26
C ALA A 24 -0.25 -6.77 3.31
N VAL A 25 -0.64 -6.66 4.58
CA VAL A 25 0.27 -6.85 5.72
C VAL A 25 -0.28 -7.99 6.58
N TYR A 26 0.51 -9.03 6.79
CA TYR A 26 0.09 -10.21 7.53
C TYR A 26 1.27 -10.92 8.20
N GLU A 27 0.96 -11.87 9.07
CA GLU A 27 1.94 -12.74 9.74
C GLU A 27 2.07 -14.06 8.98
N ASN A 28 3.30 -14.54 8.80
CA ASN A 28 3.55 -15.87 8.23
C ASN A 28 3.71 -16.95 9.33
N GLU A 29 3.89 -18.21 8.94
CA GLU A 29 4.07 -19.34 9.87
C GLU A 29 5.36 -19.28 10.73
N ARG A 30 6.23 -18.30 10.48
CA ARG A 30 7.48 -18.07 11.23
C ARG A 30 7.39 -16.85 12.16
N ASP A 31 6.18 -16.35 12.39
CA ASP A 31 5.87 -15.15 13.17
C ASP A 31 6.47 -13.84 12.61
N ASP A 32 6.97 -13.84 11.37
CA ASP A 32 7.47 -12.64 10.69
C ASP A 32 6.31 -11.81 10.14
N VAL A 33 6.52 -10.49 10.05
CA VAL A 33 5.60 -9.59 9.34
C VAL A 33 5.96 -9.59 7.86
N VAL A 34 4.99 -9.90 7.01
CA VAL A 34 5.11 -9.86 5.57
C VAL A 34 4.30 -8.69 5.03
N ILE A 35 4.95 -7.85 4.23
CA ILE A 35 4.30 -6.85 3.39
C ILE A 35 4.33 -7.39 1.95
N ARG A 36 3.17 -7.60 1.35
CA ARG A 36 3.01 -8.09 -0.02
C ARG A 36 2.37 -7.03 -0.88
N GLN A 37 2.93 -6.77 -2.05
CA GLN A 37 2.37 -5.89 -3.06
C GLN A 37 1.89 -6.70 -4.24
N GLU A 38 0.64 -6.49 -4.63
CA GLU A 38 0.03 -7.06 -5.83
C GLU A 38 0.88 -6.75 -7.08
N ALA A 39 1.04 -7.74 -7.94
CA ALA A 39 1.70 -7.61 -9.23
C ALA A 39 1.06 -6.51 -10.09
N GLY A 40 1.87 -5.74 -10.79
CA GLY A 40 1.39 -4.84 -11.83
C GLY A 40 0.95 -5.60 -13.09
N PRO A 41 0.31 -4.93 -14.07
CA PRO A 41 -0.18 -5.57 -15.30
C PRO A 41 0.90 -6.26 -16.16
N LEU A 42 2.17 -5.90 -15.95
CA LEU A 42 3.33 -6.46 -16.66
C LEU A 42 4.18 -7.38 -15.78
N ASP A 43 3.85 -7.49 -14.49
CA ASP A 43 4.58 -8.32 -13.54
C ASP A 43 3.97 -9.72 -13.53
N SER A 44 4.82 -10.73 -13.32
CA SER A 44 4.38 -12.14 -13.29
C SER A 44 4.07 -12.64 -11.88
N HIS A 45 4.51 -11.92 -10.85
CA HIS A 45 4.40 -12.31 -9.45
C HIS A 45 4.31 -11.07 -8.56
N ASP A 46 3.79 -11.28 -7.35
CA ASP A 46 3.73 -10.26 -6.31
C ASP A 46 5.09 -10.07 -5.65
N ASP A 47 5.39 -8.83 -5.27
CA ASP A 47 6.58 -8.49 -4.49
C ASP A 47 6.32 -8.67 -3.00
N PHE A 48 7.34 -9.10 -2.26
CA PHE A 48 7.24 -9.31 -0.82
C PHE A 48 8.45 -8.77 -0.07
N VAL A 49 8.17 -8.14 1.08
CA VAL A 49 9.16 -7.76 2.08
C VAL A 49 8.84 -8.53 3.35
N ILE A 50 9.82 -9.29 3.85
CA ILE A 50 9.69 -10.06 5.09
C ILE A 50 10.51 -9.36 6.17
N ILE A 51 9.86 -8.99 7.25
CA ILE A 51 10.45 -8.28 8.39
C ILE A 51 10.36 -9.17 9.61
N PRO A 52 11.50 -9.54 10.22
CA PRO A 52 11.47 -10.25 11.49
C PRO A 52 10.74 -9.43 12.54
N ARG A 53 9.88 -10.09 13.33
CA ARG A 53 9.03 -9.43 14.34
C ARG A 53 9.78 -8.46 15.25
N SER A 54 11.02 -8.81 15.61
CA SER A 54 11.88 -8.00 16.48
C SER A 54 12.25 -6.62 15.89
N PHE A 55 12.20 -6.45 14.57
CA PHE A 55 12.53 -5.20 13.88
C PHE A 55 11.29 -4.34 13.57
N VAL A 56 10.08 -4.88 13.75
CA VAL A 56 8.83 -4.17 13.45
C VAL A 56 8.71 -2.83 14.18
N PRO A 57 9.06 -2.70 15.49
CA PRO A 57 9.00 -1.39 16.16
C PRO A 57 9.93 -0.35 15.54
N ALA A 58 11.12 -0.76 15.09
CA ALA A 58 12.06 0.14 14.43
C ALA A 58 11.54 0.60 13.06
N LEU A 59 10.92 -0.31 12.30
CA LEU A 59 10.27 0.02 11.03
C LEU A 59 9.12 1.00 11.21
N ILE A 60 8.22 0.78 12.19
CA ILE A 60 7.10 1.68 12.49
C ILE A 60 7.62 3.09 12.80
N LYS A 61 8.66 3.20 13.63
CA LYS A 61 9.27 4.49 13.95
C LYS A 61 9.80 5.21 12.70
N ALA A 62 10.45 4.49 11.78
CA ALA A 62 10.94 5.07 10.53
C ALA A 62 9.79 5.52 9.62
N LEU A 63 8.71 4.74 9.52
CA LEU A 63 7.53 5.10 8.73
C LEU A 63 6.82 6.35 9.28
N GLN A 64 6.68 6.45 10.61
CA GLN A 64 6.10 7.64 11.25
C GLN A 64 6.90 8.91 10.94
N ALA A 65 8.23 8.85 11.04
CA ALA A 65 9.09 9.98 10.71
C ALA A 65 8.92 10.44 9.25
N VAL A 66 8.77 9.51 8.30
CA VAL A 66 8.54 9.83 6.88
C VAL A 66 7.18 10.52 6.66
N VAL A 67 6.16 10.18 7.45
CA VAL A 67 4.83 10.79 7.33
C VAL A 67 4.80 12.19 7.97
N GLU A 68 5.49 12.39 9.09
CA GLU A 68 5.53 13.66 9.83
C GLU A 68 6.39 14.75 9.16
N GLU A 69 7.33 14.38 8.27
CA GLU A 69 8.18 15.34 7.53
C GLU A 69 7.50 16.03 6.32
N ASN A 70 6.16 16.03 6.22
CA ASN A 70 5.41 16.73 5.16
C ASN A 70 4.53 17.87 5.68
#